data_AF-A0A3P8TRH8-F1
#
_entry.id   AF-A0A3P8TRH8-F1
#
_cell.length_a   1.000
_cell.length_b   1.000
_cell.length_c   1.000
_cell.angle_alpha   90.00
_cell.angle_beta   90.00
_cell.angle_gamma   90.00
#
_symmetry.space_group_name_H-M   'P 1'
#
loop_
_entity.id
_entity.type
_entity.pdbx_description
1 polymer ?
#
loop_
_entity_poly.entity_id
_entity_poly.type
_entity_poly.pdbx_seq_one_letter_code
_entity_poly.pdbx_strand_id
1 'polypeptide(L)'
;MHVSLAEALEVRGGPLQEEEVWAVLSQSAESLQELFHKDPAAMGFIISPWSLLLMPSGNISFTDEYVTQQDLRAFTAPEVLDGASLTSISDIEKMHMYSLGMTLFWGADYEIPQSQPMKLGEHLNSLLLNMCDDVTLSRMSLRTVLDICSKHIRNSSCDPPFSYIRKLVRLVLGSLSQVYSVITRFKNDVPVNLAYFFSLTLVLVCLPEFQEDSLTIFDVFPKHMLSRLKQDMQRFYRT
;
A
#
# COMPACT_ATOMS: atom_id res chain seq x y z
N MET A 1 -15.22 3.99 -9.78
CA MET A 1 -14.18 2.94 -9.92
C MET A 1 -12.95 3.44 -9.20
N HIS A 2 -12.47 2.70 -8.22
CA HIS A 2 -11.25 2.95 -7.45
C HIS A 2 -10.25 1.84 -7.75
N VAL A 3 -9.01 1.98 -7.25
CA VAL A 3 -7.93 1.01 -7.43
C VAL A 3 -7.22 0.88 -6.09
N SER A 4 -7.04 -0.33 -5.56
CA SER A 4 -6.22 -0.54 -4.37
C SER A 4 -4.73 -0.28 -4.65
N LEU A 5 -3.94 0.02 -3.63
CA LEU A 5 -2.49 0.16 -3.81
C LEU A 5 -1.87 -1.14 -4.34
N ALA A 6 -2.33 -2.30 -3.87
CA ALA A 6 -1.88 -3.61 -4.35
C ALA A 6 -2.09 -3.76 -5.86
N GLU A 7 -3.30 -3.51 -6.37
CA GLU A 7 -3.61 -3.58 -7.81
C GLU A 7 -2.78 -2.59 -8.62
N ALA A 8 -2.54 -1.38 -8.08
CA ALA A 8 -1.73 -0.38 -8.75
C ALA A 8 -0.27 -0.85 -8.93
N LEU A 9 0.31 -1.50 -7.92
CA LEU A 9 1.68 -2.00 -7.98
C LEU A 9 1.80 -3.29 -8.80
N GLU A 10 0.78 -4.15 -8.76
CA GLU A 10 0.72 -5.35 -9.61
C GLU A 10 0.74 -4.98 -11.10
N VAL A 11 -0.08 -4.01 -11.53
CA VAL A 11 -0.06 -3.54 -12.93
C VAL A 11 1.23 -2.80 -13.26
N ARG A 12 1.84 -2.13 -12.29
CA ARG A 12 3.10 -1.40 -12.48
C ARG A 12 4.32 -2.33 -12.61
N GLY A 13 4.33 -3.47 -11.92
CA GLY A 13 5.46 -4.40 -11.87
C GLY A 13 6.71 -3.80 -11.20
N GLY A 14 6.52 -3.02 -10.14
CA GLY A 14 7.64 -2.41 -9.42
C GLY A 14 7.23 -1.44 -8.32
N PRO A 15 8.19 -0.92 -7.54
CA PRO A 15 7.92 -0.19 -6.32
C PRO A 15 7.40 1.23 -6.59
N LEU A 16 6.73 1.78 -5.58
CA LEU A 16 6.50 3.22 -5.47
C LEU A 16 7.84 3.96 -5.45
N GLN A 17 7.91 5.07 -6.19
CA GLN A 17 9.01 6.02 -6.05
C GLN A 17 8.81 6.92 -4.83
N GLU A 18 9.89 7.52 -4.33
CA GLU A 18 9.86 8.37 -3.14
C GLU A 18 8.75 9.44 -3.15
N GLU A 19 8.58 10.18 -4.25
CA GLU A 19 7.51 11.19 -4.34
C GLU A 19 6.10 10.58 -4.40
N GLU A 20 5.97 9.35 -4.90
CA GLU A 20 4.70 8.61 -4.85
C GLU A 20 4.40 8.17 -3.42
N VAL A 21 5.41 7.76 -2.64
CA VAL A 21 5.27 7.43 -1.22
C VAL A 21 4.87 8.66 -0.41
N TRP A 22 5.52 9.82 -0.62
CA TRP A 22 5.11 11.09 -0.02
C TRP A 22 3.67 11.45 -0.34
N ALA A 23 3.27 11.28 -1.61
CA ALA A 23 1.92 11.60 -2.05
C ALA A 23 0.86 10.69 -1.40
N VAL A 24 1.12 9.37 -1.35
CA VAL A 24 0.21 8.42 -0.70
C VAL A 24 0.14 8.71 0.80
N LEU A 25 1.27 8.93 1.47
CA LEU A 25 1.30 9.27 2.89
C LEU A 25 0.48 10.53 3.20
N SER A 26 0.68 11.61 2.44
CA SER A 26 -0.04 12.87 2.63
C SER A 26 -1.55 12.69 2.46
N GLN A 27 -1.97 12.07 1.34
CA GLN A 27 -3.40 11.90 1.05
C GLN A 27 -4.06 10.92 2.04
N SER A 28 -3.36 9.88 2.50
CA SER A 28 -3.84 8.96 3.53
C SER A 28 -4.00 9.65 4.88
N ALA A 29 -3.04 10.49 5.27
CA ALA A 29 -3.08 11.22 6.53
C ALA A 29 -4.25 12.23 6.54
N GLU A 30 -4.50 12.93 5.44
CA GLU A 30 -5.66 13.82 5.30
C GLU A 30 -6.97 13.03 5.42
N SER A 31 -7.10 11.91 4.71
CA SER A 31 -8.30 11.06 4.80
C SER A 31 -8.52 10.49 6.21
N LEU A 32 -7.45 10.08 6.91
CA LEU A 32 -7.53 9.64 8.30
C LEU A 32 -7.99 10.77 9.21
N GLN A 33 -7.45 11.98 9.04
CA GLN A 33 -7.87 13.14 9.82
C GLN A 33 -9.36 13.41 9.62
N GLU A 34 -9.87 13.34 8.39
CA GLU A 34 -11.31 13.49 8.14
C GLU A 34 -12.15 12.40 8.83
N LEU A 35 -11.70 11.15 8.79
CA LEU A 35 -12.41 10.03 9.42
C LEU A 35 -12.48 10.17 10.93
N PHE A 36 -11.36 10.56 11.58
CA PHE A 36 -11.36 10.84 13.02
C PHE A 36 -12.33 11.95 13.43
N HIS A 37 -12.61 12.91 12.54
CA HIS A 37 -13.62 13.95 12.81
C HIS A 37 -15.05 13.50 12.55
N LYS A 38 -15.27 12.62 11.56
CA LYS A 38 -16.60 12.25 11.08
C LYS A 38 -17.20 11.06 11.84
N ASP A 39 -16.46 9.96 11.96
CA ASP A 39 -16.96 8.71 12.55
C ASP A 39 -15.83 7.85 13.15
N PRO A 40 -15.44 8.11 14.40
CA PRO A 40 -14.45 7.29 15.10
C PRO A 40 -14.87 5.82 15.30
N ALA A 41 -16.18 5.50 15.24
CA ALA A 41 -16.64 4.13 15.45
C ALA A 41 -16.37 3.22 14.24
N ALA A 42 -16.20 3.80 13.05
CA ALA A 42 -15.83 3.10 11.82
C ALA A 42 -14.31 2.82 11.68
N MET A 43 -13.50 3.12 12.71
CA MET A 43 -12.03 3.09 12.63
C MET A 43 -11.39 1.76 13.05
N GLY A 44 -12.15 0.66 13.08
CA GLY A 44 -11.68 -0.67 13.49
C GLY A 44 -10.94 -1.49 12.43
N PHE A 45 -10.57 -0.89 11.29
CA PHE A 45 -9.89 -1.57 10.18
C PHE A 45 -8.37 -1.46 10.27
N ILE A 46 -7.66 -2.35 9.56
CA ILE A 46 -6.21 -2.28 9.38
C ILE A 46 -5.89 -1.72 7.98
N ILE A 47 -5.02 -0.72 7.92
CA ILE A 47 -4.51 -0.21 6.64
C ILE A 47 -3.48 -1.18 6.08
N SER A 48 -3.67 -1.56 4.83
CA SER A 48 -2.86 -2.51 4.08
C SER A 48 -2.87 -2.11 2.60
N PRO A 49 -2.00 -2.69 1.76
CA PRO A 49 -2.01 -2.44 0.33
C PRO A 49 -3.37 -2.71 -0.34
N TRP A 50 -4.16 -3.65 0.20
CA TRP A 50 -5.49 -4.00 -0.33
C TRP A 50 -6.61 -3.10 0.19
N SER A 51 -6.50 -2.61 1.43
CA SER A 51 -7.51 -1.72 2.02
C SER A 51 -7.33 -0.24 1.64
N LEU A 52 -6.13 0.17 1.20
CA LEU A 52 -5.86 1.54 0.78
C LEU A 52 -6.30 1.77 -0.68
N LEU A 53 -7.38 2.52 -0.85
CA LEU A 53 -8.01 2.77 -2.15
C LEU A 53 -7.60 4.13 -2.72
N LEU A 54 -6.99 4.10 -3.90
CA LEU A 54 -6.63 5.24 -4.72
C LEU A 54 -7.86 5.69 -5.54
N MET A 55 -8.31 6.91 -5.31
CA MET A 55 -9.50 7.46 -5.98
C MET A 55 -9.13 8.23 -7.25
N PRO A 56 -9.94 8.20 -8.32
CA PRO A 56 -9.72 9.03 -9.51
C PRO A 56 -9.71 10.54 -9.24
N SER A 57 -10.32 10.98 -8.13
CA SER A 57 -10.24 12.38 -7.67
C SER A 57 -8.83 12.76 -7.22
N GLY A 58 -7.99 11.79 -6.89
CA GLY A 58 -6.67 11.96 -6.30
C GLY A 58 -6.67 11.87 -4.77
N ASN A 59 -7.81 11.61 -4.14
CA ASN A 59 -7.90 11.33 -2.71
C ASN A 59 -7.68 9.84 -2.42
N ILE A 60 -7.54 9.50 -1.14
CA ILE A 60 -7.49 8.13 -0.66
C ILE A 60 -8.76 7.81 0.13
N SER A 61 -9.22 6.58 0.01
CA SER A 61 -10.26 6.00 0.86
C SER A 61 -9.76 4.68 1.44
N PHE A 62 -10.48 4.15 2.43
CA PHE A 62 -10.14 2.88 3.09
C PHE A 62 -11.35 1.96 3.07
N THR A 63 -11.09 0.65 2.97
CA THR A 63 -12.11 -0.39 3.04
C THR A 63 -11.62 -1.59 3.82
N ASP A 64 -12.52 -2.28 4.51
CA ASP A 64 -12.29 -3.62 5.06
C ASP A 64 -12.88 -4.73 4.15
N GLU A 65 -13.71 -4.34 3.18
CA GLU A 65 -14.27 -5.25 2.19
C GLU A 65 -13.13 -5.83 1.34
N TYR A 66 -13.17 -7.14 1.08
CA TYR A 66 -12.15 -7.90 0.31
C TYR A 66 -10.80 -8.15 1.01
N VAL A 67 -10.59 -7.61 2.21
CA VAL A 67 -9.35 -7.81 2.98
C VAL A 67 -9.33 -9.14 3.74
N THR A 68 -10.49 -9.76 3.97
CA THR A 68 -10.66 -10.97 4.81
C THR A 68 -9.89 -12.21 4.32
N GLN A 69 -9.42 -12.20 3.07
CA GLN A 69 -8.63 -13.28 2.47
C GLN A 69 -7.12 -13.05 2.57
N GLN A 70 -6.68 -11.88 3.03
CA GLN A 70 -5.26 -11.49 3.08
C GLN A 70 -4.68 -11.68 4.48
N ASP A 71 -3.39 -12.04 4.55
CA ASP A 71 -2.66 -12.04 5.81
C ASP A 71 -2.26 -10.60 6.18
N LEU A 72 -2.94 -10.04 7.17
CA LEU A 72 -2.71 -8.67 7.64
C LEU A 72 -1.70 -8.57 8.76
N ARG A 73 -1.07 -9.67 9.18
CA ARG A 73 -0.19 -9.68 10.35
C ARG A 73 0.98 -8.70 10.21
N ALA A 74 1.52 -8.53 9.00
CA ALA A 74 2.61 -7.59 8.74
C ALA A 74 2.19 -6.12 8.91
N PHE A 75 0.91 -5.80 8.76
CA PHE A 75 0.37 -4.43 8.84
C PHE A 75 -0.33 -4.16 10.18
N THR A 76 -0.54 -5.20 10.99
CA THR A 76 -1.21 -5.08 12.29
C THR A 76 -0.20 -4.64 13.34
N ALA A 77 -0.55 -3.61 14.11
CA ALA A 77 0.31 -3.09 15.16
C ALA A 77 0.61 -4.16 16.24
N PRO A 78 1.82 -4.19 16.82
CA PRO A 78 2.22 -5.22 17.77
C PRO A 78 1.26 -5.37 18.94
N GLU A 79 0.79 -4.25 19.51
CA GLU A 79 -0.16 -4.27 20.62
C GLU A 79 -1.50 -4.93 20.25
N VAL A 80 -1.93 -4.81 19.00
CA VAL A 80 -3.17 -5.44 18.50
C VAL A 80 -2.96 -6.94 18.29
N LEU A 81 -1.78 -7.34 17.80
CA LEU A 81 -1.39 -8.77 17.70
C LEU A 81 -1.31 -9.44 19.08
N ASP A 82 -0.89 -8.68 20.10
CA ASP A 82 -0.83 -9.13 21.49
C ASP A 82 -2.21 -9.14 22.18
N GLY A 83 -3.27 -8.74 21.46
CA GLY A 83 -4.65 -8.79 21.94
C GLY A 83 -5.05 -7.61 22.83
N ALA A 84 -4.32 -6.48 22.77
CA ALA A 84 -4.71 -5.29 23.49
C ALA A 84 -6.04 -4.73 22.94
N SER A 85 -6.94 -4.36 23.86
CA SER A 85 -8.17 -3.65 23.51
C SER A 85 -7.85 -2.20 23.16
N LEU A 86 -8.33 -1.75 22.01
CA LEU A 86 -8.22 -0.36 21.56
C LEU A 86 -9.34 0.45 22.20
N THR A 87 -9.03 1.13 23.30
CA THR A 87 -10.05 1.77 24.15
C THR A 87 -10.17 3.28 23.95
N SER A 88 -9.14 3.90 23.36
CA SER A 88 -9.12 5.34 23.11
C SER A 88 -8.90 5.67 21.63
N ILE A 89 -9.31 6.88 21.25
CA ILE A 89 -9.03 7.44 19.91
C ILE A 89 -7.51 7.48 19.66
N SER A 90 -6.71 7.73 20.71
CA SER A 90 -5.26 7.71 20.62
C SER A 90 -4.74 6.32 20.26
N ASP A 91 -5.24 5.25 20.90
CA ASP A 91 -4.80 3.88 20.58
C ASP A 91 -5.13 3.53 19.13
N ILE A 92 -6.31 3.92 18.66
CA ILE A 92 -6.75 3.74 17.28
C ILE A 92 -5.85 4.54 16.31
N GLU A 93 -5.53 5.79 16.64
CA GLU A 93 -4.57 6.61 15.86
C GLU A 93 -3.21 5.91 15.75
N LYS A 94 -2.67 5.41 16.86
CA LYS A 94 -1.36 4.73 16.85
C LYS A 94 -1.38 3.45 16.03
N MET A 95 -2.45 2.67 16.07
CA MET A 95 -2.62 1.51 15.20
C MET A 95 -2.65 1.92 13.72
N HIS A 96 -3.38 2.99 13.36
CA HIS A 96 -3.43 3.49 11.98
C HIS A 96 -2.09 4.02 11.49
N MET A 97 -1.30 4.67 12.36
CA MET A 97 0.06 5.12 12.01
C MET A 97 0.99 3.96 11.70
N TYR A 98 0.95 2.89 12.51
CA TYR A 98 1.73 1.69 12.27
C TYR A 98 1.34 1.02 10.95
N SER A 99 0.05 0.75 10.79
CA SER A 99 -0.47 0.03 9.62
C SER A 99 -0.24 0.79 8.30
N LEU A 100 -0.42 2.12 8.31
CA LEU A 100 -0.08 2.97 7.17
C LEU A 100 1.42 2.97 6.87
N GLY A 101 2.27 3.10 7.89
CA GLY A 101 3.72 3.08 7.72
C GLY A 101 4.20 1.75 7.11
N MET A 102 3.71 0.62 7.63
CA MET A 102 4.00 -0.72 7.09
C MET A 102 3.49 -0.89 5.65
N THR A 103 2.32 -0.34 5.34
CA THR A 103 1.77 -0.34 3.97
C THR A 103 2.67 0.40 2.99
N LEU A 104 3.22 1.55 3.41
CA LEU A 104 4.11 2.36 2.58
C LEU A 104 5.50 1.73 2.41
N PHE A 105 6.04 1.12 3.47
CA PHE A 105 7.25 0.31 3.35
C PHE A 105 7.07 -0.85 2.37
N TRP A 106 5.93 -1.55 2.46
CA TRP A 106 5.61 -2.62 1.51
C TRP A 106 5.57 -2.08 0.07
N GLY A 107 4.90 -0.95 -0.16
CA GLY A 107 4.82 -0.35 -1.48
C GLY A 107 6.16 0.14 -2.02
N ALA A 108 7.06 0.61 -1.16
CA ALA A 108 8.39 1.08 -1.52
C ALA A 108 9.41 -0.05 -1.77
N ASP A 109 9.18 -1.25 -1.21
CA ASP A 109 10.02 -2.44 -1.46
C ASP A 109 9.40 -3.43 -2.47
N TYR A 110 8.22 -3.12 -3.02
CA TYR A 110 7.50 -4.03 -3.90
C TYR A 110 8.36 -4.48 -5.10
N GLU A 111 8.53 -5.79 -5.25
CA GLU A 111 9.35 -6.44 -6.29
C GLU A 111 10.81 -5.98 -6.36
N ILE A 112 11.37 -5.42 -5.28
CA ILE A 112 12.80 -5.15 -5.19
C ILE A 112 13.54 -6.47 -4.91
N PRO A 113 14.54 -6.86 -5.73
CA PRO A 113 15.33 -8.06 -5.46
C PRO A 113 16.07 -7.98 -4.11
N GLN A 114 16.22 -9.13 -3.44
CA GLN A 114 16.93 -9.23 -2.14
C GLN A 114 18.41 -8.79 -2.17
N SER A 115 19.02 -8.60 -3.33
CA SER A 115 20.37 -8.07 -3.45
C SER A 115 20.41 -6.54 -3.49
N GLN A 116 19.26 -5.88 -3.65
CA GLN A 116 19.15 -4.43 -3.80
C GLN A 116 18.46 -3.81 -2.58
N PRO A 117 18.92 -2.64 -2.10
CA PRO A 117 18.24 -1.90 -1.05
C PRO A 117 17.07 -1.11 -1.62
N MET A 118 16.08 -0.88 -0.76
CA MET A 118 15.01 0.09 -1.01
C MET A 118 15.60 1.48 -1.24
N LYS A 119 15.03 2.23 -2.18
CA LYS A 119 15.54 3.55 -2.59
C LYS A 119 14.67 4.68 -2.03
N LEU A 120 14.71 4.86 -0.70
CA LEU A 120 14.09 6.00 -0.03
C LEU A 120 15.15 6.96 0.50
N GLY A 121 14.92 8.26 0.35
CA GLY A 121 15.67 9.28 1.05
C GLY A 121 15.62 9.11 2.57
N GLU A 122 16.70 9.49 3.24
CA GLU A 122 16.87 9.31 4.70
C GLU A 122 15.72 9.93 5.51
N HIS A 123 15.22 11.10 5.06
CA HIS A 123 14.15 11.81 5.74
C HIS A 123 12.83 11.03 5.72
N LEU A 124 12.42 10.54 4.55
CA LEU A 124 11.21 9.75 4.39
C LEU A 124 11.35 8.39 5.10
N ASN A 125 12.49 7.73 4.95
CA ASN A 125 12.75 6.46 5.63
C ASN A 125 12.61 6.61 7.16
N SER A 126 13.23 7.64 7.74
CA SER A 126 13.13 7.93 9.17
C SER A 126 11.70 8.26 9.60
N LEU A 127 10.94 8.99 8.77
CA LEU A 127 9.53 9.27 9.02
C LEU A 127 8.72 7.96 9.13
N LEU A 128 8.86 7.07 8.14
CA LEU A 128 8.15 5.79 8.12
C LEU A 128 8.58 4.88 9.28
N LEU A 129 9.86 4.84 9.63
CA LEU A 129 10.35 4.11 10.81
C LEU A 129 9.69 4.61 12.10
N ASN A 130 9.59 5.93 12.29
CA ASN A 130 8.93 6.50 13.47
C ASN A 130 7.41 6.26 13.50
N MET A 131 6.77 6.09 12.33
CA MET A 131 5.38 5.65 12.24
C MET A 131 5.21 4.17 12.62
N CYS A 132 6.23 3.36 12.38
CA CYS A 132 6.24 1.91 12.63
C CYS A 132 6.93 1.53 13.95
N ASP A 133 7.12 2.47 14.88
CA ASP A 133 7.75 2.17 16.18
C ASP A 133 6.90 1.12 16.93
N ASP A 134 7.57 0.08 17.42
CA ASP A 134 6.95 -1.00 18.19
C ASP A 134 6.39 -0.48 19.52
N VAL A 135 6.98 0.57 20.09
CA VAL A 135 6.50 1.22 21.29
C VAL A 135 5.39 2.22 20.92
N THR A 136 4.14 1.86 21.23
CA THR A 136 2.93 2.64 20.91
C THR A 136 3.02 4.12 21.33
N LEU A 137 3.68 4.41 22.47
CA LEU A 137 3.82 5.77 23.01
C LEU A 137 4.84 6.64 22.25
N SER A 138 5.91 6.06 21.69
CA SER A 138 6.90 6.80 20.89
C SER A 138 6.49 6.91 19.43
N ARG A 139 5.60 6.04 18.96
CA ARG A 139 5.07 6.04 17.60
C ARG A 139 4.51 7.42 17.23
N MET A 140 4.81 7.86 16.01
CA MET A 140 4.44 9.20 15.55
C MET A 140 2.93 9.46 15.62
N SER A 141 2.52 10.71 15.83
CA SER A 141 1.11 11.12 15.77
C SER A 141 0.69 11.51 14.36
N LEU A 142 -0.60 11.38 14.05
CA LEU A 142 -1.18 11.79 12.77
C LEU A 142 -0.91 13.28 12.48
N ARG A 143 -1.02 14.12 13.52
CA ARG A 143 -0.72 15.55 13.42
C ARG A 143 0.72 15.81 12.99
N THR A 144 1.68 15.11 13.60
CA THR A 144 3.10 15.24 13.25
C THR A 144 3.37 14.80 11.81
N VAL A 145 2.76 13.70 11.36
CA VAL A 145 2.85 13.22 9.97
C VAL A 145 2.35 14.29 8.99
N LEU A 146 1.16 14.87 9.26
CA LEU A 146 0.60 15.94 8.44
C LEU A 146 1.50 17.18 8.38
N ASP A 147 2.08 17.58 9.51
CA ASP A 147 3.00 18.72 9.58
C ASP A 147 4.27 18.48 8.75
N ILE A 148 4.81 17.26 8.79
CA ILE A 148 6.00 16.86 8.02
C ILE A 148 5.67 16.79 6.52
N CYS A 149 4.57 16.14 6.13
CA CYS A 149 4.12 16.08 4.73
C CYS A 149 3.89 17.48 4.17
N SER A 150 3.22 18.35 4.93
CA SER A 150 2.97 19.73 4.54
C SER A 150 4.26 20.53 4.34
N LYS A 151 5.29 20.28 5.17
CA LYS A 151 6.61 20.89 5.00
C LYS A 151 7.31 20.37 3.75
N HIS A 152 7.29 19.06 3.50
CA HIS A 152 7.85 18.45 2.28
C HIS A 152 7.24 19.06 1.03
N ILE A 153 5.89 19.07 0.94
CA ILE A 153 5.16 19.60 -0.21
C ILE A 153 5.52 21.06 -0.48
N ARG A 154 5.57 21.91 0.55
CA ARG A 154 5.93 23.33 0.40
C ARG A 154 7.37 23.56 -0.03
N ASN A 155 8.28 22.66 0.34
CA ASN A 155 9.71 22.81 0.09
C ASN A 155 10.17 22.06 -1.19
N SER A 156 9.34 21.16 -1.71
CA SER A 156 9.59 20.45 -2.97
C SER A 156 9.11 21.25 -4.17
N SER A 157 9.75 21.04 -5.33
CA SER A 157 9.23 21.48 -6.63
C SER A 157 8.39 20.40 -7.33
N CYS A 158 7.95 19.39 -6.58
CA CYS A 158 7.23 18.25 -7.09
C CYS A 158 5.78 18.59 -7.41
N ASP A 159 5.14 17.75 -8.23
CA ASP A 159 3.71 17.87 -8.48
C ASP A 159 2.90 17.74 -7.16
N PRO A 160 1.69 18.29 -7.05
CA PRO A 160 0.88 18.14 -5.84
C PRO A 160 0.51 16.66 -5.59
N PRO A 161 0.36 16.22 -4.32
CA PRO A 161 0.12 14.81 -3.96
C PRO A 161 -1.00 14.12 -4.74
N PHE A 162 -2.17 14.77 -4.85
CA PHE A 162 -3.33 14.21 -5.57
C PHE A 162 -3.01 13.85 -7.04
N SER A 163 -2.03 14.50 -7.65
CA SER A 163 -1.64 14.23 -9.04
C SER A 163 -0.97 12.87 -9.20
N TYR A 164 -0.14 12.45 -8.24
CA TYR A 164 0.51 11.15 -8.24
C TYR A 164 -0.51 10.04 -8.06
N ILE A 165 -1.48 10.23 -7.15
CA ILE A 165 -2.60 9.29 -6.97
C ILE A 165 -3.37 9.12 -8.29
N ARG A 166 -3.67 10.22 -8.98
CA ARG A 166 -4.33 10.17 -10.30
C ARG A 166 -3.49 9.44 -11.34
N LYS A 167 -2.16 9.60 -11.34
CA LYS A 167 -1.25 8.88 -12.26
C LYS A 167 -1.31 7.37 -11.99
N LEU A 168 -1.25 6.94 -10.74
CA LEU A 168 -1.37 5.53 -10.35
C LEU A 168 -2.72 4.93 -10.75
N VAL A 169 -3.83 5.64 -10.50
CA VAL A 169 -5.17 5.18 -10.91
C VAL A 169 -5.26 5.06 -12.44
N ARG A 170 -4.73 6.04 -13.18
CA ARG A 170 -4.74 6.01 -14.66
C ARG A 170 -3.89 4.88 -15.22
N LEU A 171 -2.81 4.48 -14.55
CA LEU A 171 -1.98 3.35 -14.97
C LEU A 171 -2.82 2.07 -15.05
N VAL A 172 -3.66 1.82 -14.04
CA VAL A 172 -4.54 0.63 -14.02
C VAL A 172 -5.70 0.77 -15.00
N LEU A 173 -6.46 1.88 -14.91
CA LEU A 173 -7.66 2.05 -15.74
C LEU A 173 -7.36 2.22 -17.23
N GLY A 174 -6.23 2.86 -17.55
CA GLY A 174 -5.72 2.99 -18.91
C GLY A 174 -5.31 1.64 -19.49
N SER A 175 -4.70 0.77 -18.69
CA SER A 175 -4.35 -0.59 -19.11
C SER A 175 -5.60 -1.44 -19.38
N LEU A 176 -6.61 -1.37 -18.51
CA LEU A 176 -7.89 -2.07 -18.71
C LEU A 176 -8.56 -1.63 -20.02
N SER A 177 -8.65 -0.32 -20.28
CA SER A 177 -9.28 0.18 -21.52
C SER A 177 -8.59 -0.32 -22.79
N GLN A 178 -7.26 -0.44 -22.78
CA GLN A 178 -6.50 -1.01 -23.89
C GLN A 178 -6.84 -2.49 -24.08
N VAL A 179 -6.85 -3.28 -23.02
CA VAL A 179 -7.23 -4.70 -23.06
C VAL A 179 -8.66 -4.87 -23.57
N TYR A 180 -9.63 -4.10 -23.06
CA TYR A 180 -11.01 -4.12 -23.53
C TYR A 180 -11.13 -3.76 -25.02
N SER A 181 -10.37 -2.78 -25.50
CA SER A 181 -10.37 -2.40 -26.92
C SER A 181 -9.84 -3.53 -27.82
N VAL A 182 -8.80 -4.24 -27.37
CA VAL A 182 -8.20 -5.38 -28.06
C VAL A 182 -9.18 -6.55 -28.09
N ILE A 183 -9.80 -6.90 -26.96
CA ILE A 183 -10.83 -7.96 -26.87
C ILE A 183 -12.02 -7.63 -27.79
N THR A 184 -12.45 -6.37 -27.83
CA THR A 184 -13.58 -5.94 -28.66
C THR A 184 -13.25 -6.03 -30.16
N ARG A 185 -12.00 -5.74 -30.56
CA ARG A 185 -11.53 -5.98 -31.93
C ARG A 185 -11.56 -7.47 -32.28
N PHE A 186 -11.06 -8.34 -31.40
CA PHE A 186 -11.07 -9.78 -31.64
C PHE A 186 -12.48 -10.40 -31.66
N LYS A 187 -13.42 -9.85 -30.88
CA LYS A 187 -14.84 -10.24 -30.95
C LYS A 187 -15.48 -9.99 -32.32
N ASN A 188 -14.98 -9.02 -33.08
CA ASN A 188 -15.53 -8.70 -34.40
C ASN A 188 -14.95 -9.59 -35.52
N ASP A 189 -13.89 -10.36 -35.26
CA ASP A 189 -13.16 -11.11 -36.29
C ASP A 189 -13.29 -12.65 -36.20
N VAL A 190 -13.80 -13.24 -35.10
CA VAL A 190 -14.03 -14.71 -35.04
C VAL A 190 -15.22 -15.11 -34.14
N PRO A 191 -16.15 -16.00 -34.57
CA PRO A 191 -17.19 -16.55 -33.70
C PRO A 191 -16.61 -17.70 -32.87
N VAL A 192 -16.01 -17.42 -31.71
CA VAL A 192 -15.57 -18.49 -30.79
C VAL A 192 -16.03 -18.22 -29.36
N ASN A 193 -16.51 -19.30 -28.74
CA ASN A 193 -17.16 -19.38 -27.44
C ASN A 193 -16.36 -18.70 -26.32
N LEU A 194 -16.92 -17.63 -25.75
CA LEU A 194 -16.30 -16.69 -24.79
C LEU A 194 -15.67 -17.32 -23.55
N ALA A 195 -16.03 -18.56 -23.20
CA ALA A 195 -15.57 -19.20 -21.97
C ALA A 195 -14.10 -19.65 -22.02
N TYR A 196 -13.55 -19.97 -23.20
CA TYR A 196 -12.17 -20.49 -23.31
C TYR A 196 -11.09 -19.39 -23.32
N PHE A 197 -11.44 -18.17 -23.72
CA PHE A 197 -10.47 -17.06 -23.84
C PHE A 197 -10.17 -16.35 -22.51
N PHE A 198 -11.15 -16.30 -21.59
CA PHE A 198 -10.94 -15.75 -20.26
C PHE A 198 -10.01 -16.61 -19.39
N SER A 199 -10.04 -17.93 -19.58
CA SER A 199 -9.11 -18.83 -18.88
C SER A 199 -7.69 -18.74 -19.45
N LEU A 200 -7.51 -18.65 -20.77
CA LEU A 200 -6.17 -18.66 -21.37
C LEU A 200 -5.42 -17.33 -21.24
N THR A 201 -6.12 -16.19 -21.21
CA THR A 201 -5.48 -14.87 -21.12
C THR A 201 -5.02 -14.54 -19.70
N LEU A 202 -5.75 -15.00 -18.67
CA LEU A 202 -5.26 -14.96 -17.28
C LEU A 202 -4.05 -15.91 -17.10
N VAL A 203 -4.07 -17.08 -17.75
CA VAL A 203 -2.98 -18.06 -17.67
C VAL A 203 -1.72 -17.62 -18.42
N LEU A 204 -1.84 -16.84 -19.49
CA LEU A 204 -0.69 -16.37 -20.30
C LEU A 204 -0.08 -15.04 -19.81
N VAL A 205 -0.84 -14.21 -19.09
CA VAL A 205 -0.32 -12.96 -18.50
C VAL A 205 0.33 -13.20 -17.14
N CYS A 206 -0.05 -14.27 -16.42
CA CYS A 206 0.44 -14.55 -15.07
C CYS A 206 1.59 -15.58 -14.98
N LEU A 207 2.19 -16.04 -16.09
CA LEU A 207 3.27 -17.05 -16.03
C LEU A 207 4.50 -16.69 -16.88
N PRO A 208 5.57 -16.18 -16.24
CA PRO A 208 6.90 -16.67 -16.49
C PRO A 208 7.23 -17.71 -15.40
N GLU A 209 7.30 -18.98 -15.80
CA GLU A 209 7.84 -20.12 -15.04
C GLU A 209 6.94 -20.70 -13.93
N PHE A 210 5.93 -21.49 -14.32
CA PHE A 210 5.35 -22.51 -13.43
C PHE A 210 6.14 -23.81 -13.58
N GLN A 211 6.93 -24.15 -12.57
CA GLN A 211 7.41 -25.51 -12.35
C GLN A 211 6.67 -26.03 -11.11
N GLU A 212 5.78 -27.00 -11.33
CA GLU A 212 5.04 -27.70 -10.30
C GLU A 212 6.02 -28.32 -9.31
N ASP A 213 5.98 -27.87 -8.05
CA ASP A 213 5.80 -28.76 -6.91
C ASP A 213 5.75 -27.95 -5.60
N SER A 214 4.63 -28.11 -4.89
CA SER A 214 4.49 -28.00 -3.43
C SER A 214 4.38 -26.62 -2.73
N LEU A 215 3.19 -26.43 -2.14
CA LEU A 215 2.87 -25.81 -0.84
C LEU A 215 2.72 -24.28 -0.67
N THR A 216 1.45 -23.92 -0.42
CA THR A 216 0.91 -22.90 0.51
C THR A 216 1.06 -21.41 0.16
N ILE A 217 -0.11 -20.81 -0.07
CA ILE A 217 -0.51 -19.39 -0.10
C ILE A 217 -0.16 -18.57 1.18
N PHE A 218 0.66 -19.10 2.08
CA PHE A 218 1.18 -18.35 3.24
C PHE A 218 2.61 -17.93 2.98
N ASP A 219 2.80 -16.73 2.43
CA ASP A 219 3.99 -15.89 2.62
C ASP A 219 3.72 -14.49 1.98
N VAL A 220 2.72 -13.77 2.51
CA VAL A 220 2.39 -12.39 2.07
C VAL A 220 3.36 -11.34 2.65
N PHE A 221 4.42 -11.80 3.32
CA PHE A 221 5.63 -11.02 3.55
C PHE A 221 6.84 -11.94 3.42
N PRO A 222 7.78 -11.68 2.51
CA PRO A 222 8.98 -12.49 2.47
C PRO A 222 9.77 -12.34 3.77
N LYS A 223 10.21 -13.44 4.40
CA LYS A 223 11.00 -13.41 5.65
C LYS A 223 12.19 -12.44 5.61
N HIS A 224 12.74 -12.19 4.41
CA HIS A 224 13.81 -11.24 4.19
C HIS A 224 13.40 -9.77 4.44
N MET A 225 12.17 -9.40 4.11
CA MET A 225 11.63 -8.05 4.32
C MET A 225 11.49 -7.72 5.81
N LEU A 226 10.96 -8.65 6.61
CA LEU A 226 10.92 -8.53 8.08
C LEU A 226 12.33 -8.49 8.69
N SER A 227 13.28 -9.23 8.12
CA SER A 227 14.67 -9.21 8.60
C SER A 227 15.38 -7.88 8.30
N ARG A 228 15.10 -7.27 7.15
CA ARG A 228 15.62 -5.95 6.76
C ARG A 228 15.03 -4.84 7.61
N LEU A 229 13.70 -4.82 7.79
CA LEU A 229 13.03 -3.84 8.66
C LEU A 229 13.60 -3.91 10.10
N LYS A 230 13.76 -5.12 10.65
CA LYS A 230 14.39 -5.31 11.97
C LYS A 230 15.83 -4.83 12.01
N GLN A 231 16.61 -5.04 10.95
CA GLN A 231 18.00 -4.60 10.88
C GLN A 231 18.11 -3.07 10.80
N ASP A 232 17.22 -2.42 10.07
CA ASP A 232 17.19 -0.96 9.95
C ASP A 232 16.67 -0.30 11.24
N MET A 233 15.66 -0.88 11.90
CA MET A 233 15.24 -0.46 13.25
C MET A 233 16.39 -0.59 14.25
N GLN A 234 17.14 -1.70 14.25
CA GLN A 234 18.30 -1.87 15.14
C GLN A 234 19.44 -0.89 14.87
N ARG A 235 19.59 -0.39 13.64
CA ARG A 235 20.57 0.65 13.30
C ARG A 235 20.13 2.02 13.80
N PHE A 236 18.85 2.35 13.66
CA PHE A 236 18.29 3.62 14.12
C PHE A 236 18.46 3.83 15.62
N TYR A 237 18.23 2.80 16.46
CA TYR A 237 18.40 2.91 17.92
C TYR A 237 19.86 2.91 18.43
N ARG A 238 20.86 2.79 17.54
CA ARG A 238 22.29 2.82 17.91
C ARG A 238 22.99 4.16 17.62
N THR A 239 22.27 5.12 17.07
CA THR A 239 22.69 6.51 16.81
C THR A 239 21.94 7.46 17.70
#